data_AF-A0A851I7U4-F1
#
_entry.id   AF-A0A851I7U4-F1
#
_cell.length_a   1.000
_cell.length_b   1.000
_cell.length_c   1.000
_cell.angle_alpha   90.00
_cell.angle_beta   90.00
_cell.angle_gamma   90.00
#
_symmetry.space_group_name_H-M   'P 1'
#
loop_
_entity.id
_entity.type
_entity.pdbx_description
1 polymer ?
#
loop_
_entity_poly.entity_id
_entity_poly.type
_entity_poly.pdbx_seq_one_letter_code
_entity_poly.pdbx_strand_id
1 'polypeptide(L)'
;MAIFRDTTVTDNGRSLIANALGNNKQISFTRMVTSSKVYGDTTDVSKLINIDEIKQTVNLSRVSQEGTKVRLNAIFTNASVNSAYKIETIGLYGKIDSGNEILYSVTRASEADTMPATNGINLATVEIDLITEINNSNGATMAINPSTLVTLSTLQDYIKHEEKMNWMGTDGYGGLLQDAGIKKVRIAYYDKANKQMVVPTVENNLTYFEGSKFIPISDYQNAKKLENLHTMGNNYIEFPDGLIIQWGENYFEGLSSTPGASITKNINFPKTFKQKCVNVQISGIYNYSDESLEVTFVSSNITKEKFLLQVMRQRGGGGEKAGFFWTAIGY
;
A
#
# COMPACT_ATOMS: atom_id res chain seq x y z
N MET A 1 43.07 4.43 5.35
CA MET A 1 41.97 3.57 4.90
C MET A 1 42.37 2.15 5.27
N ALA A 2 41.62 1.49 6.15
CA ALA A 2 41.97 0.12 6.53
C ALA A 2 41.99 -0.83 5.33
N ILE A 3 42.90 -1.80 5.36
CA ILE A 3 42.92 -2.94 4.46
C ILE A 3 42.65 -4.16 5.32
N PHE A 4 41.51 -4.82 5.12
CA PHE A 4 41.18 -6.07 5.80
C PHE A 4 41.59 -7.26 4.95
N ARG A 5 42.09 -8.32 5.60
CA ARG A 5 42.37 -9.61 4.96
C ARG A 5 41.07 -10.39 4.74
N ASP A 6 41.19 -11.52 4.05
CA ASP A 6 40.06 -12.45 3.85
C ASP A 6 39.45 -12.89 5.19
N THR A 7 38.12 -12.89 5.22
CA THR A 7 37.33 -13.36 6.35
C THR A 7 37.46 -14.87 6.50
N THR A 8 37.85 -15.33 7.69
CA THR A 8 37.96 -16.75 8.00
C THR A 8 36.76 -17.21 8.81
N VAL A 9 35.99 -18.17 8.29
CA VAL A 9 34.91 -18.83 9.03
C VAL A 9 35.50 -19.78 10.07
N THR A 10 34.99 -19.73 11.30
CA THR A 10 35.46 -20.59 12.40
C THR A 10 34.94 -22.03 12.27
N ASP A 11 35.50 -22.98 13.00
CA ASP A 11 34.99 -24.35 13.11
C ASP A 11 33.54 -24.37 13.62
N ASN A 12 33.24 -23.50 14.58
CA ASN A 12 31.90 -23.30 15.10
C ASN A 12 30.96 -22.72 14.02
N GLY A 13 31.43 -21.74 13.24
CA GLY A 13 30.69 -21.19 12.10
C GLY A 13 30.40 -22.23 11.02
N ARG A 14 31.39 -23.07 10.67
CA ARG A 14 31.20 -24.20 9.76
C ARG A 14 30.18 -25.21 10.30
N SER A 15 30.25 -25.53 11.59
CA SER A 15 29.28 -26.40 12.26
C SER A 15 27.86 -25.81 12.22
N LEU A 16 27.71 -24.50 12.41
CA LEU A 16 26.44 -23.81 12.25
C LEU A 16 25.91 -23.90 10.82
N ILE A 17 26.76 -23.70 9.81
CA ILE A 17 26.38 -23.87 8.40
C ILE A 17 25.93 -25.31 8.15
N ALA A 18 26.70 -26.30 8.59
CA ALA A 18 26.35 -27.71 8.42
C ALA A 18 25.03 -28.08 9.12
N ASN A 19 24.77 -27.52 10.31
CA ASN A 19 23.52 -27.72 11.04
C ASN A 19 22.33 -27.06 10.32
N ALA A 20 22.50 -25.82 9.85
CA ALA A 20 21.50 -25.11 9.07
C ALA A 20 21.15 -25.88 7.77
N LEU A 21 22.16 -26.45 7.11
CA LEU A 21 21.99 -27.29 5.93
C LEU A 21 21.27 -28.61 6.24
N GLY A 22 21.78 -29.37 7.21
CA GLY A 22 21.27 -30.70 7.53
C GLY A 22 19.84 -30.69 8.11
N ASN A 23 19.48 -29.62 8.81
CA ASN A 23 18.16 -29.48 9.44
C ASN A 23 17.21 -28.55 8.68
N ASN A 24 17.61 -28.05 7.51
CA ASN A 24 16.83 -27.12 6.70
C ASN A 24 16.38 -25.88 7.51
N LYS A 25 17.33 -25.24 8.22
CA LYS A 25 17.11 -24.06 9.07
C LYS A 25 17.85 -22.84 8.56
N GLN A 26 17.41 -21.65 8.97
CA GLN A 26 18.03 -20.38 8.61
C GLN A 26 19.04 -19.93 9.67
N ILE A 27 20.14 -19.33 9.21
CA ILE A 27 21.10 -18.67 10.10
C ILE A 27 20.64 -17.23 10.35
N SER A 28 20.48 -16.88 11.61
CA SER A 28 20.26 -15.50 12.04
C SER A 28 21.58 -14.90 12.50
N PHE A 29 22.12 -13.98 11.72
CA PHE A 29 23.25 -13.16 12.14
C PHE A 29 22.77 -12.06 13.08
N THR A 30 23.45 -11.88 14.20
CA THR A 30 22.92 -11.09 15.33
C THR A 30 23.70 -9.81 15.54
N ARG A 31 25.03 -9.91 15.65
CA ARG A 31 25.90 -8.79 16.00
C ARG A 31 27.29 -8.90 15.37
N MET A 32 27.93 -7.74 15.24
CA MET A 32 29.32 -7.61 14.86
C MET A 32 30.11 -6.95 15.99
N VAL A 33 31.35 -7.38 16.18
CA VAL A 33 32.26 -6.83 17.19
C VAL A 33 33.56 -6.36 16.55
N THR A 34 34.16 -5.33 17.13
CA THR A 34 35.51 -4.87 16.81
C THR A 34 36.41 -5.01 18.03
N SER A 35 37.66 -5.41 17.80
CA SER A 35 38.66 -5.65 18.83
C SER A 35 40.00 -5.04 18.46
N SER A 36 40.76 -4.63 19.49
CA SER A 36 42.16 -4.21 19.38
C SER A 36 43.14 -5.39 19.35
N LYS A 37 42.66 -6.62 19.50
CA LYS A 37 43.52 -7.80 19.53
C LYS A 37 44.11 -8.07 18.15
N VAL A 38 45.44 -8.14 18.11
CA VAL A 38 46.17 -8.63 16.94
C VAL A 38 46.31 -10.15 17.06
N TYR A 39 45.64 -10.88 16.17
CA TYR A 39 45.87 -12.31 15.99
C TYR A 39 46.94 -12.50 14.91
N GLY A 40 48.16 -12.81 15.36
CA GLY A 40 49.31 -13.01 14.48
C GLY A 40 49.12 -14.15 13.48
N ASP A 41 49.99 -14.23 12.48
CA ASP A 41 49.87 -15.19 11.37
C ASP A 41 49.99 -16.66 11.80
N THR A 42 50.63 -16.91 12.95
CA THR A 42 50.73 -18.23 13.56
C THR A 42 49.48 -18.65 14.34
N THR A 43 48.55 -17.72 14.59
CA THR A 43 47.31 -18.02 15.32
C THR A 43 46.26 -18.54 14.37
N ASP A 44 45.80 -19.76 14.62
CA ASP A 44 44.69 -20.38 13.90
C ASP A 44 43.36 -19.74 14.30
N VAL A 45 43.00 -18.65 13.62
CA VAL A 45 41.75 -17.92 13.88
C VAL A 45 40.50 -18.74 13.59
N SER A 46 40.62 -19.85 12.85
CA SER A 46 39.50 -20.73 12.56
C SER A 46 39.04 -21.53 13.79
N LYS A 47 39.92 -21.72 14.78
CA LYS A 47 39.62 -22.40 16.04
C LYS A 47 39.13 -21.47 17.14
N LEU A 48 39.01 -20.18 16.88
CA LEU A 48 38.53 -19.22 17.88
C LEU A 48 37.06 -19.47 18.20
N ILE A 49 36.77 -19.49 19.50
CA ILE A 49 35.40 -19.58 20.03
C ILE A 49 34.86 -18.19 20.36
N ASN A 50 35.74 -17.30 20.82
CA ASN A 50 35.45 -15.91 21.16
C ASN A 50 36.61 -15.00 20.73
N ILE A 51 36.33 -13.71 20.62
CA ILE A 51 37.34 -12.67 20.38
C ILE A 51 37.70 -12.01 21.71
N ASP A 52 39.00 -11.83 21.93
CA ASP A 52 39.54 -11.12 23.09
C ASP A 52 39.56 -9.60 22.86
N GLU A 53 39.68 -8.81 23.93
CA GLU A 53 39.83 -7.35 23.88
C GLU A 53 38.78 -6.62 23.02
N ILE A 54 37.52 -7.09 23.06
CA ILE A 54 36.41 -6.43 22.37
C ILE A 54 36.27 -4.98 22.85
N LYS A 55 36.30 -4.04 21.91
CA LYS A 55 36.15 -2.60 22.17
C LYS A 55 34.75 -2.11 21.86
N GLN A 56 34.11 -2.66 20.83
CA GLN A 56 32.72 -2.33 20.51
C GLN A 56 31.95 -3.56 20.07
N THR A 57 30.66 -3.55 20.39
CA THR A 57 29.68 -4.53 19.94
C THR A 57 28.48 -3.77 19.41
N VAL A 58 28.08 -4.06 18.18
CA VAL A 58 26.91 -3.45 17.54
C VAL A 58 26.04 -4.54 16.95
N ASN A 59 24.73 -4.30 16.98
CA ASN A 59 23.81 -5.13 16.22
C ASN A 59 24.00 -4.87 14.72
N LEU A 60 23.66 -5.86 13.90
CA LEU A 60 23.70 -5.66 12.46
C LEU A 60 22.62 -4.66 12.03
N SER A 61 23.02 -3.73 11.17
CA SER A 61 22.13 -2.73 10.57
C SER A 61 21.30 -3.34 9.44
N ARG A 62 21.93 -4.20 8.63
CA ARG A 62 21.27 -4.89 7.50
C ARG A 62 21.85 -6.28 7.27
N VAL A 63 20.98 -7.25 7.02
CA VAL A 63 21.30 -8.59 6.55
C VAL A 63 20.51 -8.82 5.27
N SER A 64 21.21 -9.06 4.17
CA SER A 64 20.60 -9.31 2.86
C SER A 64 21.27 -10.49 2.17
N GLN A 65 20.51 -11.25 1.39
CA GLN A 65 21.03 -12.42 0.69
C GLN A 65 20.70 -12.36 -0.80
N GLU A 66 21.69 -12.67 -1.62
CA GLU A 66 21.58 -12.82 -3.08
C GLU A 66 22.26 -14.14 -3.48
N GLY A 67 21.46 -15.17 -3.77
CA GLY A 67 21.96 -16.52 -4.03
C GLY A 67 22.67 -17.09 -2.80
N THR A 68 23.94 -17.49 -2.95
CA THR A 68 24.77 -18.01 -1.86
C THR A 68 25.49 -16.91 -1.07
N LYS A 69 25.45 -15.65 -1.53
CA LYS A 69 26.15 -14.53 -0.87
C LYS A 69 25.22 -13.81 0.08
N VAL A 70 25.68 -13.61 1.31
CA VAL A 70 25.00 -12.83 2.35
C VAL A 70 25.82 -11.58 2.62
N ARG A 71 25.24 -10.42 2.36
CA ARG A 71 25.81 -9.11 2.69
C ARG A 71 25.28 -8.65 4.04
N LEU A 72 26.21 -8.34 4.93
CA LEU A 72 26.01 -7.96 6.32
C LEU A 72 26.59 -6.57 6.52
N ASN A 73 25.78 -5.63 6.97
CA ASN A 73 26.19 -4.27 7.24
C ASN A 73 26.11 -3.98 8.74
N ALA A 74 27.14 -3.32 9.26
CA ALA A 74 27.19 -2.85 10.63
C ALA A 74 27.83 -1.47 10.69
N ILE A 75 27.29 -0.59 11.52
CA ILE A 75 27.78 0.78 11.69
C ILE A 75 28.30 0.95 13.11
N PHE A 76 29.57 1.29 13.21
CA PHE A 76 30.27 1.59 14.46
C PHE A 76 30.46 3.10 14.59
N THR A 77 30.18 3.66 15.76
CA THR A 77 30.42 5.07 16.06
C THR A 77 31.39 5.23 17.22
N ASN A 78 32.14 6.32 17.27
CA ASN A 78 33.01 6.60 18.43
C ASN A 78 32.24 7.04 19.69
N ALA A 79 30.91 7.14 19.66
CA ALA A 79 30.10 7.74 20.73
C ALA A 79 30.33 7.10 22.11
N SER A 80 30.60 5.79 22.17
CA SER A 80 30.89 5.03 23.40
C SER A 80 32.37 4.69 23.59
N VAL A 81 33.26 5.24 22.77
CA VAL A 81 34.69 4.91 22.76
C VAL A 81 35.46 5.89 23.63
N ASN A 82 35.85 5.46 24.83
CA ASN A 82 36.58 6.32 25.79
C ASN A 82 38.08 6.47 25.48
N SER A 83 38.65 5.51 24.74
CA SER A 83 40.07 5.51 24.37
C SER A 83 40.20 5.06 22.93
N ALA A 84 40.99 5.80 22.15
CA ALA A 84 41.22 5.49 20.75
C ALA A 84 41.86 4.10 20.62
N TYR A 85 41.38 3.31 19.66
CA TYR A 85 41.88 1.96 19.44
C TYR A 85 41.93 1.63 17.96
N LYS A 86 42.82 0.72 17.60
CA LYS A 86 42.92 0.18 16.24
C LYS A 86 41.95 -0.98 16.06
N ILE A 87 41.19 -0.98 14.97
CA ILE A 87 40.28 -2.07 14.60
C ILE A 87 41.13 -3.17 13.94
N GLU A 88 41.74 -4.00 14.78
CA GLU A 88 42.65 -5.07 14.35
C GLU A 88 41.88 -6.34 13.96
N THR A 89 40.77 -6.62 14.66
CA THR A 89 39.96 -7.81 14.42
C THR A 89 38.48 -7.48 14.46
N ILE A 90 37.73 -8.04 13.50
CA ILE A 90 36.27 -7.99 13.43
C ILE A 90 35.72 -9.40 13.63
N GLY A 91 34.73 -9.55 14.50
CA GLY A 91 33.99 -10.80 14.68
C GLY A 91 32.55 -10.68 14.25
N LEU A 92 32.06 -11.69 13.57
CA LEU A 92 30.65 -11.85 13.26
C LEU A 92 30.06 -12.98 14.10
N TYR A 93 28.92 -12.72 14.72
CA TYR A 93 28.18 -13.70 15.50
C TYR A 93 26.86 -14.08 14.82
N GLY A 94 26.45 -15.33 15.02
CA GLY A 94 25.19 -15.84 14.50
C GLY A 94 24.67 -17.04 15.29
N LYS A 95 23.41 -17.39 15.05
CA LYS A 95 22.72 -18.52 15.66
C LYS A 95 21.68 -19.12 14.71
N ILE A 96 21.16 -20.29 15.07
CA ILE A 96 19.98 -20.89 14.44
C ILE A 96 18.86 -20.86 15.47
N ASP A 97 17.68 -20.38 15.08
CA ASP A 97 16.49 -20.24 15.94
C ASP A 97 16.82 -19.61 17.32
N SER A 98 16.33 -20.23 18.39
CA SER A 98 16.59 -19.90 19.80
C SER A 98 17.88 -20.53 20.34
N GLY A 99 18.74 -21.07 19.47
CA GLY A 99 20.01 -21.67 19.88
C GLY A 99 21.03 -20.66 20.40
N ASN A 100 22.17 -21.20 20.86
CA ASN A 100 23.28 -20.38 21.35
C ASN A 100 23.90 -19.56 20.22
N GLU A 101 24.19 -18.30 20.53
CA GLU A 101 24.98 -17.45 19.66
C GLU A 101 26.44 -17.87 19.68
N ILE A 102 27.04 -18.00 18.50
CA ILE A 102 28.42 -18.44 18.33
C ILE A 102 29.20 -17.49 17.42
N LEU A 103 30.51 -17.45 17.59
CA LEU A 103 31.41 -16.73 16.69
C LEU A 103 31.43 -17.45 15.33
N TYR A 104 30.85 -16.82 14.31
CA TYR A 104 30.72 -17.38 12.97
C TYR A 104 32.00 -17.17 12.15
N SER A 105 32.53 -15.94 12.12
CA SER A 105 33.74 -15.62 11.36
C SER A 105 34.56 -14.54 12.02
N VAL A 106 35.85 -14.53 11.67
CA VAL A 106 36.85 -13.59 12.13
C VAL A 106 37.53 -12.96 10.91
N THR A 107 37.54 -11.64 10.85
CA THR A 107 38.26 -10.86 9.84
C THR A 107 39.40 -10.13 10.53
N ARG A 108 40.63 -10.30 10.02
CA ARG A 108 41.82 -9.62 10.52
C ARG A 108 42.15 -8.41 9.65
N ALA A 109 42.57 -7.32 10.25
CA ALA A 109 43.15 -6.20 9.52
C ALA A 109 44.56 -6.56 9.02
N SER A 110 44.88 -6.22 7.77
CA SER A 110 46.25 -6.11 7.28
C SER A 110 46.83 -4.73 7.61
N GLU A 111 45.99 -3.70 7.48
CA GLU A 111 46.26 -2.35 7.96
C GLU A 111 45.03 -1.88 8.73
N ALA A 112 45.15 -1.72 10.05
CA ALA A 112 44.02 -1.35 10.90
C ALA A 112 43.72 0.16 10.83
N ASP A 113 42.44 0.52 10.77
CA ASP A 113 42.00 1.90 10.98
C ASP A 113 41.92 2.19 12.48
N THR A 114 42.01 3.46 12.84
CA THR A 114 41.89 3.89 14.24
C THR A 114 40.51 4.49 14.48
N MET A 115 39.75 3.87 15.37
CA MET A 115 38.55 4.50 15.92
C MET A 115 38.99 5.52 16.99
N PRO A 116 38.77 6.82 16.79
CA PRO A 116 39.15 7.83 17.76
C PRO A 116 38.30 7.72 19.03
N ALA A 117 38.82 8.22 20.16
CA ALA A 117 37.99 8.41 21.34
C ALA A 117 36.94 9.50 21.09
N THR A 118 35.76 9.39 21.72
CA THR A 118 34.80 10.48 21.74
C THR A 118 35.39 11.68 22.47
N ASN A 119 35.26 12.85 21.88
CA ASN A 119 35.48 14.14 22.55
C ASN A 119 34.15 14.84 22.87
N GLY A 120 33.01 14.14 22.72
CA GLY A 120 31.66 14.66 22.93
C GLY A 120 31.12 15.59 21.84
N ILE A 121 31.94 15.94 20.83
CA ILE A 121 31.58 16.90 19.77
C ILE A 121 31.67 16.26 18.39
N ASN A 122 32.77 15.58 18.10
CA ASN A 122 33.03 14.97 16.80
C ASN A 122 32.58 13.50 16.80
N LEU A 123 31.56 13.22 16.00
CA LEU A 123 31.12 11.85 15.71
C LEU A 123 31.96 11.27 14.57
N ALA A 124 32.74 10.24 14.86
CA ALA A 124 33.37 9.39 13.86
C ALA A 124 32.50 8.16 13.64
N THR A 125 32.34 7.76 12.38
CA THR A 125 31.53 6.60 12.00
C THR A 125 32.34 5.71 11.06
N VAL A 126 32.32 4.41 11.32
CA VAL A 126 32.94 3.37 10.51
C VAL A 126 31.83 2.42 10.08
N GLU A 127 31.60 2.33 8.78
CA GLU A 127 30.67 1.39 8.18
C GLU A 127 31.43 0.15 7.70
N ILE A 128 30.93 -1.04 8.07
CA ILE A 128 31.52 -2.32 7.68
C ILE A 128 30.51 -3.10 6.87
N ASP A 129 30.83 -3.28 5.59
CA ASP A 129 30.14 -4.19 4.67
C ASP A 129 30.93 -5.50 4.59
N LEU A 130 30.37 -6.56 5.17
CA LEU A 130 30.94 -7.90 5.13
C LEU A 130 30.10 -8.79 4.21
N ILE A 131 30.75 -9.51 3.30
CA ILE A 131 30.09 -10.50 2.44
C ILE A 131 30.58 -11.88 2.86
N THR A 132 29.65 -12.76 3.21
CA THR A 132 29.93 -14.17 3.51
C THR A 132 29.14 -15.08 2.57
N GLU A 133 29.61 -16.30 2.38
CA GLU A 133 28.94 -17.30 1.55
C GLU A 133 28.30 -18.38 2.41
N ILE A 134 27.03 -18.67 2.14
CA ILE A 134 26.29 -19.82 2.67
C ILE A 134 25.75 -20.65 1.51
N ASN A 135 26.15 -21.92 1.44
CA ASN A 135 25.63 -22.86 0.44
C ASN A 135 24.31 -23.51 0.89
N ASN A 136 23.44 -22.75 1.56
CA ASN A 136 22.17 -23.24 2.11
C ASN A 136 20.98 -22.77 1.27
N SER A 137 20.14 -23.71 0.84
CA SER A 137 18.89 -23.44 0.13
C SER A 137 17.91 -22.61 0.96
N ASN A 138 17.95 -22.74 2.29
CA ASN A 138 17.08 -21.97 3.19
C ASN A 138 17.66 -20.60 3.56
N GLY A 139 18.94 -20.36 3.33
CA GLY A 139 19.54 -19.03 3.43
C GLY A 139 19.73 -18.49 4.86
N ALA A 140 19.85 -17.17 4.95
CA ALA A 140 19.98 -16.39 6.18
C ALA A 140 18.73 -15.52 6.40
N THR A 141 18.43 -15.24 7.66
CA THR A 141 17.32 -14.36 8.02
C THR A 141 17.62 -12.93 7.55
N MET A 142 16.89 -12.45 6.54
CA MET A 142 16.99 -11.07 6.09
C MET A 142 16.39 -10.14 7.14
N ALA A 143 17.12 -9.09 7.49
CA ALA A 143 16.70 -8.14 8.52
C ALA A 143 17.22 -6.74 8.20
N ILE A 144 16.40 -5.73 8.47
CA ILE A 144 16.79 -4.31 8.50
C ILE A 144 16.49 -3.82 9.91
N ASN A 145 17.49 -3.28 10.60
CA ASN A 145 17.34 -2.83 11.98
C ASN A 145 17.14 -1.30 12.02
N PRO A 146 15.90 -0.81 12.30
CA PRO A 146 15.58 0.62 12.29
C PRO A 146 16.20 1.39 13.46
N SER A 147 16.71 0.68 14.48
CA SER A 147 17.34 1.28 15.67
C SER A 147 18.84 1.60 15.47
N THR A 148 19.37 1.42 14.27
CA THR A 148 20.76 1.77 13.91
C THR A 148 20.78 3.00 13.01
N LEU A 149 21.90 3.72 12.92
CA LEU A 149 22.04 4.84 11.96
C LEU A 149 21.74 4.32 10.55
N VAL A 150 20.76 4.89 9.87
CA VAL A 150 20.28 4.37 8.58
C VAL A 150 20.96 5.11 7.43
N THR A 151 21.57 4.37 6.50
CA THR A 151 22.06 4.95 5.24
C THR A 151 20.92 5.17 4.25
N LEU A 152 21.04 6.12 3.31
CA LEU A 152 20.01 6.40 2.31
C LEU A 152 19.65 5.15 1.49
N SER A 153 20.63 4.29 1.20
CA SER A 153 20.42 3.00 0.54
C SER A 153 19.55 2.05 1.38
N THR A 154 19.75 2.02 2.70
CA THR A 154 18.92 1.23 3.62
C THR A 154 17.48 1.75 3.68
N LEU A 155 17.26 3.07 3.63
CA LEU A 155 15.92 3.65 3.51
C LEU A 155 15.26 3.31 2.17
N GLN A 156 15.98 3.39 1.06
CA GLN A 156 15.45 3.03 -0.26
C GLN A 156 15.06 1.55 -0.33
N ASP A 157 15.83 0.67 0.28
CA ASP A 157 15.51 -0.75 0.35
C ASP A 157 14.35 -1.05 1.31
N TYR A 158 14.24 -0.30 2.43
CA TYR A 158 13.08 -0.36 3.32
C TYR A 158 11.80 0.07 2.59
N ILE A 159 11.84 1.19 1.87
CA ILE A 159 10.72 1.66 1.03
C ILE A 159 10.38 0.60 -0.02
N LYS A 160 11.35 0.00 -0.71
CA LYS A 160 11.08 -1.10 -1.66
C LYS A 160 10.51 -2.35 -1.00
N HIS A 161 10.87 -2.65 0.25
CA HIS A 161 10.32 -3.77 1.01
C HIS A 161 8.88 -3.50 1.47
N GLU A 162 8.56 -2.26 1.85
CA GLU A 162 7.18 -1.84 2.15
C GLU A 162 6.32 -1.70 0.88
N GLU A 163 6.87 -1.14 -0.21
CA GLU A 163 6.21 -1.00 -1.51
C GLU A 163 5.93 -2.36 -2.19
N LYS A 164 6.60 -3.43 -1.75
CA LYS A 164 6.28 -4.81 -2.15
C LYS A 164 4.92 -5.31 -1.69
N MET A 165 4.15 -4.54 -0.92
CA MET A 165 2.82 -4.95 -0.46
C MET A 165 1.65 -4.46 -1.32
N ASN A 166 1.89 -3.82 -2.47
CA ASN A 166 0.82 -3.60 -3.46
C ASN A 166 0.76 -4.73 -4.51
N TRP A 167 0.49 -5.96 -4.05
CA TRP A 167 0.24 -7.09 -4.95
C TRP A 167 -1.07 -6.86 -5.70
N MET A 168 -0.99 -6.59 -7.02
CA MET A 168 -2.16 -6.49 -7.91
C MET A 168 -3.26 -5.57 -7.34
N GLY A 169 -2.83 -4.44 -6.75
CA GLY A 169 -3.67 -3.37 -6.17
C GLY A 169 -4.47 -3.72 -4.91
N THR A 170 -4.04 -4.76 -4.20
CA THR A 170 -4.38 -5.05 -2.79
C THR A 170 -3.39 -4.36 -1.86
N ASP A 171 -3.74 -4.21 -0.59
CA ASP A 171 -2.90 -3.61 0.47
C ASP A 171 -1.98 -4.65 1.15
N GLY A 172 -2.05 -5.91 0.72
CA GLY A 172 -1.22 -6.98 1.26
C GLY A 172 -1.80 -8.39 1.06
N TYR A 173 -1.08 -9.38 1.60
CA TYR A 173 -1.46 -10.80 1.60
C TYR A 173 -1.77 -11.30 3.01
N GLY A 174 -2.96 -11.88 3.19
CA GLY A 174 -3.50 -12.32 4.47
C GLY A 174 -3.42 -13.83 4.73
N GLY A 175 -2.70 -14.58 3.91
CA GLY A 175 -2.53 -16.03 4.07
C GLY A 175 -3.63 -16.87 3.42
N LEU A 176 -3.93 -18.04 3.98
CA LEU A 176 -4.92 -18.94 3.43
C LEU A 176 -6.34 -18.45 3.75
N LEU A 177 -7.25 -18.60 2.79
CA LEU A 177 -8.66 -18.30 3.01
C LEU A 177 -9.24 -19.19 4.10
N GLN A 178 -8.82 -20.45 4.16
CA GLN A 178 -9.32 -21.46 5.10
C GLN A 178 -8.94 -21.20 6.56
N ASP A 179 -7.97 -20.33 6.84
CA ASP A 179 -7.58 -19.99 8.20
C ASP A 179 -8.71 -19.23 8.90
N ALA A 180 -8.99 -19.55 10.16
CA ALA A 180 -10.00 -18.83 10.93
C ALA A 180 -9.58 -17.37 11.18
N GLY A 181 -10.52 -16.43 11.11
CA GLY A 181 -10.29 -15.02 11.39
C GLY A 181 -11.01 -14.08 10.44
N ILE A 182 -10.90 -12.78 10.73
CA ILE A 182 -11.51 -11.72 9.92
C ILE A 182 -10.75 -11.56 8.61
N LYS A 183 -11.47 -11.66 7.50
CA LYS A 183 -11.02 -11.39 6.14
C LYS A 183 -11.29 -9.93 5.82
N LYS A 184 -10.23 -9.13 5.76
CA LYS A 184 -10.31 -7.68 5.54
C LYS A 184 -10.41 -7.35 4.06
N VAL A 185 -11.22 -6.36 3.74
CA VAL A 185 -11.28 -5.79 2.38
C VAL A 185 -9.88 -5.29 1.99
N ARG A 186 -9.56 -5.34 0.70
CA ARG A 186 -8.27 -4.98 0.11
C ARG A 186 -7.10 -5.90 0.50
N ILE A 187 -7.29 -6.99 1.24
CA ILE A 187 -6.23 -7.98 1.50
C ILE A 187 -6.48 -9.24 0.65
N ALA A 188 -5.46 -9.74 -0.03
CA ALA A 188 -5.53 -10.97 -0.81
C ALA A 188 -5.40 -12.21 0.08
N TYR A 189 -6.22 -13.23 -0.18
CA TYR A 189 -6.15 -14.53 0.47
C TYR A 189 -6.06 -15.63 -0.58
N TYR A 190 -5.27 -16.67 -0.31
CA TYR A 190 -5.18 -17.83 -1.19
C TYR A 190 -6.25 -18.85 -0.83
N ASP A 191 -7.19 -19.10 -1.74
CA ASP A 191 -8.16 -20.17 -1.63
C ASP A 191 -7.54 -21.48 -2.11
N LYS A 192 -7.17 -22.33 -1.14
CA LYS A 192 -6.54 -23.63 -1.43
C LYS A 192 -7.48 -24.58 -2.16
N ALA A 193 -8.79 -24.50 -1.93
CA ALA A 193 -9.77 -25.42 -2.51
C ALA A 193 -9.91 -25.18 -4.02
N ASN A 194 -10.03 -23.92 -4.42
CA ASN A 194 -10.19 -23.51 -5.82
C ASN A 194 -8.88 -23.10 -6.51
N LYS A 195 -7.74 -23.17 -5.80
CA LYS A 195 -6.40 -22.84 -6.31
C LYS A 195 -6.30 -21.44 -6.92
N GLN A 196 -6.92 -20.46 -6.25
CA GLN A 196 -7.00 -19.08 -6.74
C GLN A 196 -6.75 -18.07 -5.62
N MET A 197 -6.34 -16.87 -6.01
CA MET A 197 -6.26 -15.72 -5.11
C MET A 197 -7.58 -14.96 -5.14
N VAL A 198 -8.10 -14.60 -3.97
CA VAL A 198 -9.37 -13.90 -3.82
C VAL A 198 -9.21 -12.71 -2.88
N VAL A 199 -10.01 -11.67 -3.11
CA VAL A 199 -10.03 -10.46 -2.30
C VAL A 199 -11.44 -10.30 -1.75
N PRO A 200 -11.64 -10.07 -0.44
CA PRO A 200 -12.95 -9.77 0.10
C PRO A 200 -13.48 -8.44 -0.46
N THR A 201 -14.75 -8.41 -0.88
CA THR A 201 -15.49 -7.18 -1.24
C THR A 201 -16.08 -6.52 0.00
N VAL A 202 -16.33 -7.31 1.05
CA VAL A 202 -16.81 -6.87 2.37
C VAL A 202 -16.06 -7.62 3.46
N GLU A 203 -15.88 -6.97 4.61
CA GLU A 203 -15.28 -7.64 5.77
C GLU A 203 -16.16 -8.80 6.23
N ASN A 204 -15.56 -9.97 6.42
CA ASN A 204 -16.29 -11.19 6.79
C ASN A 204 -15.36 -12.23 7.43
N ASN A 205 -15.91 -13.32 7.96
CA ASN A 205 -15.14 -14.35 8.66
C ASN A 205 -15.20 -15.72 7.96
N LEU A 206 -15.53 -15.75 6.67
CA LEU A 206 -15.68 -17.00 5.93
C LEU A 206 -14.32 -17.63 5.65
N THR A 207 -14.31 -18.96 5.70
CA THR A 207 -13.15 -19.81 5.42
C THR A 207 -13.24 -20.50 4.06
N TYR A 208 -14.22 -20.12 3.24
CA TYR A 208 -14.48 -20.63 1.90
C TYR A 208 -14.89 -19.48 0.97
N PHE A 209 -14.74 -19.72 -0.34
CA PHE A 209 -15.10 -18.72 -1.34
C PHE A 209 -16.62 -18.61 -1.51
N GLU A 210 -17.13 -17.40 -1.36
CA GLU A 210 -18.53 -17.03 -1.61
C GLU A 210 -18.52 -15.81 -2.56
N GLY A 211 -19.05 -15.96 -3.78
CA GLY A 211 -18.91 -14.93 -4.83
C GLY A 211 -19.56 -13.57 -4.54
N SER A 212 -20.45 -13.49 -3.55
CA SER A 212 -21.03 -12.23 -3.05
C SER A 212 -20.07 -11.45 -2.15
N LYS A 213 -19.13 -12.14 -1.49
CA LYS A 213 -18.21 -11.56 -0.49
C LYS A 213 -16.75 -11.57 -0.93
N PHE A 214 -16.43 -12.31 -1.99
CA PHE A 214 -15.09 -12.43 -2.53
C PHE A 214 -15.11 -12.28 -4.05
N ILE A 215 -14.08 -11.62 -4.56
CA ILE A 215 -13.81 -11.51 -6.00
C ILE A 215 -12.43 -12.13 -6.30
N PRO A 216 -12.29 -12.91 -7.38
CA PRO A 216 -10.97 -13.37 -7.82
C PRO A 216 -10.03 -12.20 -8.09
N ILE A 217 -8.75 -12.34 -7.74
CA ILE A 217 -7.76 -11.26 -7.92
C ILE A 217 -7.58 -10.86 -9.39
N SER A 218 -7.86 -11.78 -10.33
CA SER A 218 -7.85 -11.52 -11.77
C SER A 218 -8.86 -10.45 -12.19
N ASP A 219 -10.00 -10.41 -11.50
CA ASP A 219 -11.11 -9.52 -11.82
C ASP A 219 -11.13 -8.27 -10.92
N TYR A 220 -10.44 -8.33 -9.78
CA TYR A 220 -10.40 -7.26 -8.78
C TYR A 220 -9.96 -5.89 -9.35
N GLN A 221 -8.95 -5.88 -10.22
CA GLN A 221 -8.49 -4.65 -10.87
C GLN A 221 -9.53 -4.05 -11.81
N ASN A 222 -10.23 -4.90 -12.55
CA ASN A 222 -11.28 -4.45 -13.47
C ASN A 222 -12.49 -3.96 -12.69
N ALA A 223 -12.89 -4.66 -11.62
CA ALA A 223 -13.96 -4.23 -10.74
C ALA A 223 -13.69 -2.84 -10.15
N LYS A 224 -12.49 -2.58 -9.63
CA LYS A 224 -12.10 -1.25 -9.11
C LYS A 224 -12.19 -0.13 -10.15
N LYS A 225 -11.90 -0.42 -11.42
CA LYS A 225 -12.03 0.57 -12.50
C LYS A 225 -13.49 0.83 -12.89
N LEU A 226 -14.39 -0.11 -12.58
CA LEU A 226 -15.82 -0.04 -12.87
C LEU A 226 -16.64 0.42 -11.64
N GLU A 227 -15.99 0.64 -10.50
CA GLU A 227 -16.62 1.23 -9.32
C GLU A 227 -16.83 2.74 -9.52
N ASN A 228 -17.92 3.26 -8.93
CA ASN A 228 -18.24 4.69 -8.90
C ASN A 228 -18.39 5.36 -10.29
N LEU A 229 -18.77 4.61 -11.34
CA LEU A 229 -18.99 5.18 -12.67
C LEU A 229 -20.17 6.17 -12.75
N HIS A 230 -21.14 6.05 -11.84
CA HIS A 230 -22.25 6.99 -11.69
C HIS A 230 -22.88 6.87 -10.30
N THR A 231 -23.60 7.90 -9.90
CA THR A 231 -24.49 7.92 -8.73
C THR A 231 -25.93 7.98 -9.22
N MET A 232 -26.72 6.95 -8.90
CA MET A 232 -28.16 6.95 -9.17
C MET A 232 -28.89 7.61 -8.00
N GLY A 233 -29.61 8.68 -8.28
CA GLY A 233 -30.50 9.33 -7.33
C GLY A 233 -31.97 9.14 -7.68
N ASN A 234 -32.85 9.78 -6.91
CA ASN A 234 -34.27 9.79 -7.21
C ASN A 234 -34.53 10.71 -8.42
N ASN A 235 -34.70 10.12 -9.60
CA ASN A 235 -34.86 10.78 -10.90
C ASN A 235 -33.65 11.56 -11.43
N TYR A 236 -32.43 11.14 -11.06
CA TYR A 236 -31.22 11.64 -11.69
C TYR A 236 -30.09 10.61 -11.70
N ILE A 237 -29.15 10.80 -12.63
CA ILE A 237 -27.84 10.13 -12.68
C ILE A 237 -26.77 11.22 -12.66
N GLU A 238 -25.80 11.12 -11.75
CA GLU A 238 -24.62 11.99 -11.68
C GLU A 238 -23.36 11.18 -12.03
N PHE A 239 -22.56 11.67 -12.97
CA PHE A 239 -21.28 11.10 -13.35
C PHE A 239 -20.13 11.77 -12.58
N PRO A 240 -18.99 11.09 -12.37
CA PRO A 240 -17.84 11.61 -11.62
C PRO A 240 -17.25 12.91 -12.16
N ASP A 241 -17.34 13.13 -13.48
CA ASP A 241 -16.91 14.36 -14.15
C ASP A 241 -17.82 15.57 -13.85
N GLY A 242 -18.96 15.32 -13.19
CA GLY A 242 -19.94 16.31 -12.83
C GLY A 242 -21.12 16.42 -13.80
N LEU A 243 -21.13 15.66 -14.90
CA LEU A 243 -22.31 15.59 -15.77
C LEU A 243 -23.48 14.99 -15.00
N ILE A 244 -24.64 15.62 -15.11
CA ILE A 244 -25.89 15.20 -14.46
C ILE A 244 -26.97 15.10 -15.53
N ILE A 245 -27.70 14.00 -15.54
CA ILE A 245 -28.92 13.80 -16.34
C ILE A 245 -30.06 13.59 -15.35
N GLN A 246 -31.15 14.34 -15.49
CA GLN A 246 -32.29 14.29 -14.57
C GLN A 246 -33.58 14.27 -15.36
N TRP A 247 -34.63 13.72 -14.75
CA TRP A 247 -35.96 13.68 -15.38
C TRP A 247 -37.04 13.90 -14.34
N GLY A 248 -38.26 14.08 -14.83
CA GLY A 248 -39.42 14.14 -13.95
C GLY A 248 -40.70 14.22 -14.72
N GLU A 249 -41.78 14.04 -13.97
CA GLU A 249 -43.15 14.25 -14.42
C GLU A 249 -43.76 15.34 -13.54
N ASN A 250 -44.43 16.30 -14.15
CA ASN A 250 -45.06 17.40 -13.44
C ASN A 250 -46.42 17.72 -14.05
N TYR A 251 -47.28 18.34 -13.24
CA TYR A 251 -48.63 18.71 -13.64
C TYR A 251 -48.80 20.23 -13.62
N PHE A 252 -49.59 20.77 -14.54
CA PHE A 252 -50.13 22.12 -14.44
C PHE A 252 -51.53 22.03 -13.82
N GLU A 253 -51.76 22.82 -12.78
CA GLU A 253 -53.04 22.91 -12.07
C GLU A 253 -53.45 24.39 -12.00
N GLY A 254 -54.76 24.67 -12.00
CA GLY A 254 -55.27 26.05 -11.85
C GLY A 254 -55.30 26.90 -13.12
N LEU A 255 -55.21 26.29 -14.31
CA LEU A 255 -55.37 26.99 -15.58
C LEU A 255 -56.86 27.32 -15.85
N SER A 256 -57.21 28.60 -16.03
CA SER A 256 -58.58 29.04 -16.33
C SER A 256 -59.12 28.41 -17.61
N SER A 257 -60.37 27.91 -17.59
CA SER A 257 -61.07 27.28 -18.74
C SER A 257 -61.24 28.17 -19.98
N THR A 258 -60.89 29.46 -19.88
CA THR A 258 -60.96 30.41 -20.99
C THR A 258 -59.84 30.15 -22.00
N PRO A 259 -60.13 29.99 -23.30
CA PRO A 259 -59.10 29.97 -24.34
C PRO A 259 -58.22 31.23 -24.30
N GLY A 260 -56.91 31.06 -24.47
CA GLY A 260 -55.91 32.12 -24.32
C GLY A 260 -55.45 32.37 -22.89
N ALA A 261 -56.06 31.74 -21.87
CA ALA A 261 -55.52 31.76 -20.52
C ALA A 261 -54.14 31.09 -20.49
N SER A 262 -53.21 31.68 -19.74
CA SER A 262 -51.87 31.14 -19.56
C SER A 262 -51.49 31.03 -18.08
N ILE A 263 -50.71 30.00 -17.74
CA ILE A 263 -50.09 29.84 -16.43
C ILE A 263 -48.62 29.55 -16.61
N THR A 264 -47.80 30.03 -15.68
CA THR A 264 -46.36 29.79 -15.66
C THR A 264 -46.00 29.00 -14.42
N LYS A 265 -45.19 27.95 -14.57
CA LYS A 265 -44.74 27.09 -13.47
C LYS A 265 -43.22 26.95 -13.45
N ASN A 266 -42.65 27.18 -12.26
CA ASN A 266 -41.27 26.80 -11.97
C ASN A 266 -41.20 25.31 -11.67
N ILE A 267 -40.30 24.62 -12.33
CA ILE A 267 -40.02 23.20 -12.11
C ILE A 267 -38.62 23.10 -11.53
N ASN A 268 -38.53 22.60 -10.30
CA ASN A 268 -37.26 22.40 -9.62
C ASN A 268 -36.63 21.08 -10.07
N PHE A 269 -35.33 21.09 -10.33
CA PHE A 269 -34.57 19.87 -10.57
C PHE A 269 -34.41 19.09 -9.25
N PRO A 270 -34.47 17.74 -9.28
CA PRO A 270 -34.15 16.90 -8.13
C PRO A 270 -32.76 17.16 -7.54
N LYS A 271 -31.80 17.55 -8.38
CA LYS A 271 -30.42 17.86 -8.03
C LYS A 271 -30.00 19.18 -8.66
N THR A 272 -29.34 20.05 -7.89
CA THR A 272 -28.76 21.29 -8.44
C THR A 272 -27.56 20.96 -9.33
N PHE A 273 -27.52 21.48 -10.55
CA PHE A 273 -26.34 21.42 -11.43
C PHE A 273 -25.18 22.23 -10.82
N LYS A 274 -23.92 21.77 -10.93
CA LYS A 274 -22.79 22.45 -10.26
C LYS A 274 -22.48 23.77 -10.95
N GLN A 275 -22.51 23.81 -12.28
CA GLN A 275 -22.23 25.00 -13.09
C GLN A 275 -23.46 25.54 -13.81
N LYS A 276 -24.17 24.72 -14.61
CA LYS A 276 -25.35 25.13 -15.37
C LYS A 276 -26.16 23.94 -15.89
N CYS A 277 -27.46 24.16 -16.09
CA CYS A 277 -28.24 23.32 -16.98
C CYS A 277 -27.94 23.72 -18.43
N VAL A 278 -27.63 22.73 -19.27
CA VAL A 278 -27.30 22.93 -20.70
C VAL A 278 -28.54 22.82 -21.56
N ASN A 279 -29.42 21.87 -21.24
CA ASN A 279 -30.65 21.67 -22.01
C ASN A 279 -31.76 21.08 -21.13
N VAL A 280 -32.98 21.46 -21.45
CA VAL A 280 -34.20 20.81 -20.98
C VAL A 280 -35.05 20.46 -22.19
N GLN A 281 -35.46 19.21 -22.27
CA GLN A 281 -36.39 18.71 -23.27
C GLN A 281 -37.72 18.38 -22.59
N ILE A 282 -38.82 18.87 -23.17
CA ILE A 282 -40.18 18.56 -22.73
C ILE A 282 -40.76 17.53 -23.67
N SER A 283 -41.42 16.51 -23.13
CA SER A 283 -42.02 15.42 -23.89
C SER A 283 -43.31 14.93 -23.23
N GLY A 284 -44.11 14.17 -24.00
CA GLY A 284 -45.30 13.49 -23.50
C GLY A 284 -46.28 14.43 -22.79
N ILE A 285 -46.70 15.50 -23.45
CA ILE A 285 -47.78 16.36 -22.95
C ILE A 285 -49.08 15.59 -23.09
N TYR A 286 -49.80 15.40 -21.98
CA TYR A 286 -51.06 14.68 -21.98
C TYR A 286 -52.12 15.40 -21.15
N ASN A 287 -53.36 15.28 -21.61
CA ASN A 287 -54.54 15.92 -21.03
C ASN A 287 -55.57 14.84 -20.67
N TYR A 288 -56.36 15.09 -19.63
CA TYR A 288 -57.42 14.17 -19.18
C TYR A 288 -58.80 14.46 -19.82
N SER A 289 -58.88 15.35 -20.81
CA SER A 289 -60.13 15.78 -21.47
C SER A 289 -59.87 16.21 -22.93
N ASP A 290 -60.93 16.55 -23.69
CA ASP A 290 -60.87 17.08 -25.07
C ASP A 290 -60.37 18.54 -25.08
N GLU A 291 -59.12 18.73 -24.61
CA GLU A 291 -58.44 20.01 -24.50
C GLU A 291 -57.15 20.03 -25.34
N SER A 292 -56.87 21.19 -25.91
CA SER A 292 -55.61 21.49 -26.58
C SER A 292 -54.82 22.48 -25.76
N LEU A 293 -53.58 22.13 -25.42
CA LEU A 293 -52.65 22.96 -24.69
C LEU A 293 -51.40 23.21 -25.53
N GLU A 294 -50.89 24.43 -25.46
CA GLU A 294 -49.58 24.79 -25.98
C GLU A 294 -48.61 24.96 -24.81
N VAL A 295 -47.47 24.28 -24.87
CA VAL A 295 -46.42 24.37 -23.86
C VAL A 295 -45.25 25.13 -24.47
N THR A 296 -44.91 26.26 -23.85
CA THR A 296 -43.78 27.12 -24.23
C THR A 296 -42.69 27.02 -23.19
N PHE A 297 -41.49 26.65 -23.64
CA PHE A 297 -40.30 26.64 -22.82
C PHE A 297 -39.60 28.00 -22.80
N VAL A 298 -39.44 28.58 -21.60
CA VAL A 298 -38.83 29.89 -21.43
C VAL A 298 -37.34 29.72 -21.14
N SER A 299 -36.55 29.51 -22.19
CA SER A 299 -35.13 29.17 -22.09
C SER A 299 -34.28 30.22 -21.38
N SER A 300 -34.70 31.49 -21.37
CA SER A 300 -34.02 32.58 -20.65
C SER A 300 -34.04 32.45 -19.12
N ASN A 301 -34.92 31.60 -18.57
CA ASN A 301 -35.09 31.41 -17.13
C ASN A 301 -34.55 30.06 -16.62
N ILE A 302 -33.75 29.36 -17.42
CA ILE A 302 -33.05 28.17 -16.96
C ILE A 302 -31.98 28.58 -15.95
N THR A 303 -32.01 27.99 -14.76
CA THR A 303 -30.96 28.13 -13.74
C THR A 303 -30.33 26.78 -13.43
N LYS A 304 -29.45 26.74 -12.44
CA LYS A 304 -28.87 25.48 -11.92
C LYS A 304 -29.89 24.62 -11.17
N GLU A 305 -30.98 25.23 -10.70
CA GLU A 305 -31.93 24.63 -9.75
C GLU A 305 -33.31 24.39 -10.36
N LYS A 306 -33.66 25.13 -11.41
CA LYS A 306 -35.00 25.11 -11.97
C LYS A 306 -35.05 25.60 -13.41
N PHE A 307 -36.18 25.33 -14.05
CA PHE A 307 -36.55 25.93 -15.31
C PHE A 307 -38.02 26.36 -15.27
N LEU A 308 -38.41 27.19 -16.24
CA LEU A 308 -39.72 27.78 -16.32
C LEU A 308 -40.46 27.28 -17.56
N LEU A 309 -41.69 26.82 -17.35
CA LEU A 309 -42.63 26.52 -18.43
C LEU A 309 -43.84 27.42 -18.36
N GLN A 310 -44.30 27.86 -19.51
CA GLN A 310 -45.59 28.49 -19.68
C GLN A 310 -46.51 27.55 -20.44
N VAL A 311 -47.76 27.46 -20.00
CA VAL A 311 -48.80 26.71 -20.71
C VAL A 311 -49.94 27.64 -21.03
N MET A 312 -50.43 27.54 -22.27
CA MET A 312 -51.57 28.30 -22.76
C MET A 312 -52.66 27.35 -23.25
N ARG A 313 -53.91 27.67 -22.90
CA ARG A 313 -55.08 26.93 -23.39
C ARG A 313 -55.42 27.38 -24.81
N GLN A 314 -55.36 26.45 -25.76
CA GLN A 314 -55.67 26.70 -27.18
C GLN A 314 -57.16 26.43 -27.47
N ARG A 315 -57.71 25.34 -26.93
CA ARG A 315 -59.11 24.91 -27.16
C ARG A 315 -59.59 23.99 -26.04
N GLY A 316 -60.90 23.96 -25.81
CA GLY A 316 -61.55 23.09 -24.82
C GLY A 316 -61.50 23.68 -23.40
N GLY A 317 -62.29 23.12 -22.49
CA GLY A 317 -62.36 23.59 -21.10
C GLY A 317 -63.14 22.62 -20.22
N GLY A 318 -62.47 22.01 -19.27
CA GLY A 318 -63.02 21.05 -18.30
C GLY A 318 -61.98 20.22 -17.55
N GLY A 319 -60.73 20.17 -18.03
CA GLY A 319 -59.59 19.53 -17.37
C GLY A 319 -58.92 20.46 -16.36
N GLU A 320 -58.90 20.06 -15.09
CA GLU A 320 -58.20 20.78 -14.02
C GLU A 320 -56.69 20.53 -14.01
N LYS A 321 -56.22 19.49 -14.74
CA LYS A 321 -54.85 19.01 -14.72
C LYS A 321 -54.36 18.61 -16.11
N ALA A 322 -53.11 18.96 -16.42
CA ALA A 322 -52.37 18.44 -17.58
C ALA A 322 -50.96 18.05 -17.15
N GLY A 323 -50.48 16.90 -17.60
CA GLY A 323 -49.17 16.36 -17.26
C GLY A 323 -48.16 16.53 -18.39
N PHE A 324 -46.88 16.56 -18.02
CA PHE A 324 -45.77 16.54 -18.96
C PHE A 324 -44.56 15.84 -18.34
N PHE A 325 -43.76 15.23 -19.21
CA PHE A 325 -42.44 14.71 -18.87
C PHE A 325 -41.38 15.71 -19.28
N TRP A 326 -40.27 15.67 -18.56
CA TRP A 326 -39.09 16.44 -18.92
C TRP A 326 -37.82 15.67 -18.64
N THR A 327 -36.78 15.99 -19.41
CA THR A 327 -35.41 15.53 -19.19
C THR A 327 -34.49 16.71 -19.27
N ALA A 328 -33.55 16.82 -18.34
CA ALA A 328 -32.57 17.89 -18.26
C ALA A 328 -31.16 17.32 -18.18
N ILE A 329 -30.23 18.01 -18.82
CA ILE A 329 -28.80 17.67 -18.80
C ILE A 329 -27.98 18.91 -18.49
N GLY A 330 -26.93 18.75 -17.71
CA GLY A 330 -26.05 19.83 -17.30
C GLY A 330 -24.89 19.32 -16.45
N TYR A 331 -24.04 20.22 -15.99
CA TYR A 331 -22.92 19.91 -15.12
C TYR A 331 -22.73 21.04 -14.13
#